data_AF-A0A3B4ATI6-F1
#
_entry.id   AF-A0A3B4ATI6-F1
#
_cell.length_a   1.000
_cell.length_b   1.000
_cell.length_c   1.000
_cell.angle_alpha   90.00
_cell.angle_beta   90.00
_cell.angle_gamma   90.00
#
_symmetry.space_group_name_H-M   'P 1'
#
loop_
_entity.id
_entity.type
_entity.pdbx_description
1 polymer ?
#
loop_
_entity_poly.entity_id
_entity_poly.type
_entity_poly.pdbx_seq_one_letter_code
_entity_poly.pdbx_strand_id
1 'polypeptide(L)'
;PLVPRGYLVAAPSLFRAGTEESVSVTIFNAKAETRVQVQLSVKGQVVAHGHSSVLQVPSGLRGQAHLKVWGNRHLTAGGYIFHNYTTVTVDSKGTAVFIQTDKPIYKPKHKDPRGSRIVQWKSLQSVCVVNMSFPLSDQPVFGEWFIFVEVQGHTYNKSFEVQKYMPKFELVIDPPRYIHDLKSCEQATVRAYTFGKPVTGKLTVNMTVNGVGYYRHEMGQPVIKTMEIKGSANFSLCVRDMMPLDVAEHFRGSVSIWVTVVSVDGTKQTTFDDSTPVHKQLIDIKYSKDTRKQFKPGLPYKGKLEVTYPDGSPADGVKVRVKAELTPKDNVYTTELISKDGLATFEIPSIPAAAQYVWLEVFQELADFDVSDAFGVPKDDGHFWWPGLSSKRRRRSSVFPWHWDITKDARFAFTVRG
;
A
#
# COMPACT_ATOMS: atom_id res chain seq x y z
N PRO A 1 47.72 -6.22 -6.14
CA PRO A 1 47.11 -6.87 -7.33
C PRO A 1 46.73 -5.83 -8.39
N LEU A 2 47.09 -6.06 -9.66
CA LEU A 2 46.63 -5.19 -10.76
C LEU A 2 45.15 -5.45 -11.02
N VAL A 3 44.32 -4.41 -10.99
CA VAL A 3 42.89 -4.52 -11.37
C VAL A 3 42.83 -4.84 -12.87
N PRO A 4 42.18 -5.96 -13.28
CA PRO A 4 42.09 -6.31 -14.68
C PRO A 4 41.33 -5.23 -15.46
N ARG A 5 41.68 -5.06 -16.73
CA ARG A 5 40.90 -4.22 -17.64
C ARG A 5 39.50 -4.82 -17.80
N GLY A 6 38.49 -3.98 -17.76
CA GLY A 6 37.10 -4.39 -17.86
C GLY A 6 36.20 -3.24 -18.26
N TYR A 7 34.92 -3.53 -18.43
CA TYR A 7 33.92 -2.56 -18.79
C TYR A 7 32.61 -2.86 -18.08
N LEU A 8 31.79 -1.82 -17.91
CA LEU A 8 30.42 -1.88 -17.42
C LEU A 8 29.54 -1.14 -18.41
N VAL A 9 28.43 -1.75 -18.81
CA VAL A 9 27.36 -1.11 -19.56
C VAL A 9 26.09 -1.13 -18.70
N ALA A 10 25.36 -0.02 -18.67
CA ALA A 10 24.05 0.08 -18.02
C ALA A 10 23.08 0.83 -18.94
N ALA A 11 21.86 0.32 -19.06
CA ALA A 11 20.80 0.90 -19.90
C ALA A 11 19.43 0.65 -19.25
N PRO A 12 18.40 1.48 -19.53
CA PRO A 12 17.02 1.14 -19.21
C PRO A 12 16.60 -0.21 -19.81
N SER A 13 15.83 -1.00 -19.06
CA SER A 13 15.24 -2.26 -19.56
C SER A 13 14.00 -2.03 -20.45
N LEU A 14 13.42 -0.83 -20.38
CA LEU A 14 12.30 -0.35 -21.18
C LEU A 14 12.73 0.94 -21.89
N PHE A 15 12.74 0.91 -23.22
CA PHE A 15 12.93 2.07 -24.09
C PHE A 15 11.57 2.56 -24.60
N ARG A 16 11.42 3.86 -24.83
CA ARG A 16 10.21 4.45 -25.43
C ARG A 16 10.42 4.75 -26.91
N ALA A 17 9.42 4.42 -27.73
CA ALA A 17 9.45 4.69 -29.17
C ALA A 17 9.19 6.18 -29.45
N GLY A 18 10.05 6.82 -30.24
CA GLY A 18 10.00 8.25 -30.51
C GLY A 18 10.65 9.12 -29.43
N THR A 19 11.65 8.59 -28.72
CA THR A 19 12.49 9.34 -27.77
C THR A 19 13.97 8.96 -27.89
N GLU A 20 14.81 9.84 -27.35
CA GLU A 20 16.24 9.61 -27.17
C GLU A 20 16.48 8.77 -25.91
N GLU A 21 17.28 7.71 -26.03
CA GLU A 21 17.62 6.80 -24.93
C GLU A 21 19.15 6.79 -24.73
N SER A 22 19.58 6.95 -23.48
CA SER A 22 20.99 6.99 -23.10
C SER A 22 21.46 5.66 -22.50
N VAL A 23 22.58 5.14 -23.00
CA VAL A 23 23.32 4.04 -22.40
C VAL A 23 24.53 4.61 -21.66
N SER A 24 24.78 4.15 -20.43
CA SER A 24 26.00 4.47 -19.70
C SER A 24 27.06 3.38 -19.94
N VAL A 25 28.30 3.80 -20.23
CA VAL A 25 29.44 2.90 -20.44
C VAL A 25 30.64 3.41 -19.67
N THR A 26 31.16 2.56 -18.76
CA THR A 26 32.35 2.84 -17.94
C THR A 26 33.43 1.81 -18.29
N ILE A 27 34.68 2.26 -18.48
CA ILE A 27 35.82 1.39 -18.80
C ILE A 27 36.86 1.49 -17.69
N PHE A 28 37.20 0.36 -17.09
CA PHE A 28 38.15 0.25 -15.99
C PHE A 28 39.57 0.01 -16.53
N ASN A 29 40.56 0.74 -16.00
CA ASN A 29 41.97 0.64 -16.40
C ASN A 29 42.18 0.94 -17.91
N ALA A 30 41.47 1.94 -18.42
CA ALA A 30 41.66 2.48 -19.77
C ALA A 30 43.05 3.12 -19.89
N LYS A 31 43.79 2.80 -20.97
CA LYS A 31 45.11 3.40 -21.28
C LYS A 31 45.09 4.31 -22.52
N ALA A 32 43.92 4.47 -23.14
CA ALA A 32 43.65 5.31 -24.30
C ALA A 32 42.13 5.53 -24.41
N GLU A 33 41.70 6.56 -25.14
CA GLU A 33 40.31 6.80 -25.49
C GLU A 33 39.67 5.54 -26.11
N THR A 34 38.38 5.32 -25.92
CA THR A 34 37.65 4.21 -26.53
C THR A 34 36.33 4.70 -27.08
N ARG A 35 36.12 4.53 -28.38
CA ARG A 35 34.93 5.01 -29.08
C ARG A 35 33.82 3.98 -28.97
N VAL A 36 32.81 4.31 -28.17
CA VAL A 36 31.61 3.50 -27.97
C VAL A 36 30.61 3.76 -29.10
N GLN A 37 30.09 2.67 -29.67
CA GLN A 37 28.93 2.68 -30.56
C GLN A 37 27.83 1.80 -29.96
N VAL A 38 26.58 2.21 -30.19
CA VAL A 38 25.38 1.52 -29.72
C VAL A 38 24.46 1.26 -30.90
N GLN A 39 23.73 0.15 -30.89
CA GLN A 39 22.80 -0.21 -31.96
C GLN A 39 21.58 -0.92 -31.40
N LEU A 40 20.40 -0.50 -31.84
CA LEU A 40 19.13 -1.19 -31.56
C LEU A 40 18.72 -1.99 -32.80
N SER A 41 18.30 -3.24 -32.59
CA SER A 41 17.84 -4.11 -33.66
C SER A 41 16.58 -4.89 -33.28
N VAL A 42 15.59 -4.91 -34.16
CA VAL A 42 14.29 -5.57 -33.97
C VAL A 42 14.14 -6.67 -35.01
N LYS A 43 13.83 -7.90 -34.60
CA LYS A 43 13.74 -9.08 -35.48
C LYS A 43 14.99 -9.26 -36.39
N GLY A 44 16.17 -8.90 -35.88
CA GLY A 44 17.45 -8.94 -36.60
C GLY A 44 17.76 -7.71 -37.47
N GLN A 45 16.76 -6.92 -37.88
CA GLN A 45 16.96 -5.69 -38.64
C GLN A 45 17.44 -4.54 -37.74
N VAL A 46 18.30 -3.67 -38.29
CA VAL A 46 18.82 -2.50 -37.57
C VAL A 46 17.78 -1.37 -37.62
N VAL A 47 17.41 -0.84 -36.45
CA VAL A 47 16.40 0.22 -36.35
C VAL A 47 16.96 1.53 -35.80
N ALA A 48 18.04 1.49 -35.02
CA ALA A 48 18.74 2.69 -34.57
C ALA A 48 20.25 2.43 -34.45
N HIS A 49 21.06 3.47 -34.67
CA HIS A 49 22.48 3.50 -34.36
C HIS A 49 22.81 4.77 -33.58
N GLY A 50 23.59 4.62 -32.51
CA GLY A 50 23.98 5.67 -31.59
C GLY A 50 25.49 5.88 -31.57
N HIS A 51 25.90 7.15 -31.49
CA HIS A 51 27.26 7.58 -31.23
C HIS A 51 27.35 8.15 -29.81
N SER A 52 28.52 8.05 -29.17
CA SER A 52 28.73 8.55 -27.80
C SER A 52 27.69 8.04 -26.78
N SER A 53 27.27 6.78 -26.96
CA SER A 53 26.35 6.04 -26.09
C SER A 53 24.88 6.51 -26.05
N VAL A 54 24.46 7.41 -26.95
CA VAL A 54 23.06 7.88 -27.04
C VAL A 54 22.44 7.46 -28.38
N LEU A 55 21.16 7.06 -28.38
CA LEU A 55 20.44 6.64 -29.59
C LEU A 55 18.99 7.18 -29.64
N GLN A 56 18.52 7.50 -30.84
CA GLN A 56 17.12 7.85 -31.11
C GLN A 56 16.32 6.59 -31.45
N VAL A 57 15.27 6.28 -30.69
CA VAL A 57 14.40 5.11 -30.95
C VAL A 57 13.30 5.50 -31.94
N PRO A 58 13.16 4.83 -33.11
CA PRO A 58 12.08 5.14 -34.04
C PRO A 58 10.67 5.01 -33.43
N SER A 59 9.78 5.92 -33.82
CA SER A 59 8.36 5.88 -33.50
C SER A 59 7.68 4.64 -34.09
N GLY A 60 6.68 4.10 -33.39
CA GLY A 60 5.89 2.94 -33.86
C GLY A 60 6.53 1.57 -33.60
N LEU A 61 7.74 1.50 -33.02
CA LEU A 61 8.32 0.26 -32.54
C LEU A 61 7.62 -0.23 -31.26
N ARG A 62 7.43 -1.55 -31.14
CA ARG A 62 6.86 -2.20 -29.94
C ARG A 62 7.36 -3.64 -29.81
N GLY A 63 7.55 -4.10 -28.58
CA GLY A 63 7.97 -5.47 -28.25
C GLY A 63 9.47 -5.58 -27.96
N GLN A 64 10.04 -6.78 -28.09
CA GLN A 64 11.45 -7.02 -27.77
C GLN A 64 12.40 -6.53 -28.88
N ALA A 65 13.49 -5.90 -28.47
CA ALA A 65 14.59 -5.46 -29.31
C ALA A 65 15.94 -5.89 -28.71
N HIS A 66 16.94 -6.16 -29.54
CA HIS A 66 18.31 -6.41 -29.09
C HIS A 66 19.12 -5.12 -29.13
N LEU A 67 19.59 -4.70 -27.95
CA LEU A 67 20.55 -3.62 -27.76
C LEU A 67 21.97 -4.21 -27.84
N LYS A 68 22.76 -3.74 -28.80
CA LYS A 68 24.17 -4.12 -28.98
C LYS A 68 25.06 -2.92 -28.65
N VAL A 69 26.15 -3.16 -27.93
CA VAL A 69 27.11 -2.12 -27.52
C VAL A 69 28.53 -2.64 -27.72
N TRP A 70 29.42 -1.84 -28.32
CA TRP A 70 30.83 -2.18 -28.47
C TRP A 70 31.73 -0.96 -28.40
N GLY A 71 32.98 -1.17 -27.98
CA GLY A 71 34.07 -0.20 -28.05
C GLY A 71 35.09 -0.64 -29.10
N ASN A 72 35.56 0.31 -29.91
CA ASN A 72 36.62 0.14 -30.92
C ASN A 72 36.43 -1.07 -31.87
N ARG A 73 35.71 -0.88 -32.98
CA ARG A 73 35.39 -1.94 -33.95
C ARG A 73 36.61 -2.51 -34.73
N HIS A 74 37.74 -1.79 -34.79
CA HIS A 74 38.91 -2.17 -35.59
C HIS A 74 40.14 -2.38 -34.70
N LEU A 75 40.90 -3.45 -34.97
CA LEU A 75 42.11 -3.83 -34.23
C LEU A 75 43.24 -2.77 -34.25
N THR A 76 43.21 -1.86 -35.23
CA THR A 76 44.15 -0.73 -35.35
C THR A 76 43.79 0.48 -34.49
N ALA A 77 42.61 0.51 -33.86
CA ALA A 77 42.16 1.62 -33.02
C ALA A 77 42.64 1.43 -31.57
N GLY A 78 43.56 2.29 -31.13
CA GLY A 78 43.99 2.36 -29.73
C GLY A 78 42.80 2.61 -28.78
N GLY A 79 42.75 1.87 -27.67
CA GLY A 79 41.63 1.88 -26.71
C GLY A 79 41.40 0.50 -26.10
N TYR A 80 40.16 0.24 -25.67
CA TYR A 80 39.73 -1.06 -25.13
C TYR A 80 38.64 -1.67 -26.01
N ILE A 81 38.92 -2.82 -26.61
CA ILE A 81 37.99 -3.52 -27.48
C ILE A 81 37.04 -4.37 -26.62
N PHE A 82 35.75 -4.14 -26.74
CA PHE A 82 34.71 -4.95 -26.09
C PHE A 82 33.46 -5.03 -26.98
N HIS A 83 32.67 -6.08 -26.82
CA HIS A 83 31.34 -6.19 -27.45
C HIS A 83 30.38 -6.91 -26.50
N ASN A 84 29.12 -6.49 -26.45
CA ASN A 84 28.07 -7.17 -25.70
C ASN A 84 26.68 -6.88 -26.27
N TYR A 85 25.68 -7.66 -25.87
CA TYR A 85 24.29 -7.47 -26.26
C TYR A 85 23.30 -7.94 -25.19
N THR A 86 22.15 -7.28 -25.11
CA THR A 86 21.02 -7.68 -24.27
C THR A 86 19.70 -7.48 -25.01
N THR A 87 18.62 -8.01 -24.46
CA THR A 87 17.25 -7.72 -24.92
C THR A 87 16.66 -6.62 -24.05
N VAL A 88 16.11 -5.58 -24.68
CA VAL A 88 15.31 -4.52 -24.05
C VAL A 88 13.88 -4.61 -24.59
N THR A 89 12.91 -4.13 -23.81
CA THR A 89 11.54 -3.92 -24.30
C THR A 89 11.43 -2.52 -24.88
N VAL A 90 10.81 -2.37 -26.05
CA VAL A 90 10.38 -1.09 -26.60
C VAL A 90 8.87 -0.98 -26.48
N ASP A 91 8.37 0.14 -25.98
CA ASP A 91 6.94 0.44 -25.95
C ASP A 91 6.62 1.84 -26.47
N SER A 92 5.38 2.08 -26.87
CA SER A 92 4.92 3.39 -27.35
C SER A 92 5.08 4.48 -26.30
N LYS A 93 5.48 5.70 -26.72
CA LYS A 93 5.46 6.90 -25.89
C LYS A 93 4.02 7.21 -25.45
N GLY A 94 3.63 6.71 -24.28
CA GLY A 94 2.29 6.90 -23.73
C GLY A 94 1.95 8.38 -23.54
N THR A 95 0.78 8.78 -24.03
CA THR A 95 0.20 10.10 -23.78
C THR A 95 -0.45 10.13 -22.39
N ALA A 96 -0.56 11.31 -21.78
CA ALA A 96 -1.38 11.53 -20.58
C ALA A 96 -2.62 12.35 -20.97
N VAL A 97 -3.81 11.84 -20.66
CA VAL A 97 -5.09 12.52 -20.89
C VAL A 97 -5.81 12.62 -19.55
N PHE A 98 -6.18 13.84 -19.17
CA PHE A 98 -6.93 14.12 -17.95
C PHE A 98 -8.38 14.47 -18.30
N ILE A 99 -9.34 13.74 -17.71
CA ILE A 99 -10.77 13.98 -17.92
C ILE A 99 -11.33 14.64 -16.66
N GLN A 100 -12.12 15.71 -16.83
CA GLN A 100 -12.81 16.40 -15.74
C GLN A 100 -14.27 16.63 -16.11
N THR A 101 -15.14 16.45 -15.12
CA THR A 101 -16.58 16.77 -15.16
C THR A 101 -16.84 17.98 -14.26
N ASP A 102 -17.95 18.70 -14.46
CA ASP A 102 -18.33 19.80 -13.54
C ASP A 102 -18.81 19.29 -12.18
N LYS A 103 -19.33 18.04 -12.13
CA LYS A 103 -19.84 17.39 -10.92
C LYS A 103 -19.48 15.89 -10.90
N PRO A 104 -19.45 15.25 -9.71
CA PRO A 104 -19.33 13.80 -9.60
C PRO A 104 -20.69 13.07 -9.75
N ILE A 105 -21.82 13.75 -9.46
CA ILE A 105 -23.16 13.16 -9.44
C ILE A 105 -24.17 14.07 -10.17
N TYR A 106 -25.05 13.47 -10.98
CA TYR A 106 -26.12 14.15 -11.72
C TYR A 106 -27.50 13.49 -11.46
N LYS A 107 -28.59 14.16 -11.88
CA LYS A 107 -30.00 13.72 -11.69
C LYS A 107 -30.82 13.73 -12.99
N PRO A 108 -31.73 12.77 -13.20
CA PRO A 108 -32.81 12.84 -14.20
C PRO A 108 -33.91 13.85 -13.87
N LYS A 109 -34.96 13.88 -14.72
CA LYS A 109 -36.30 14.34 -14.32
C LYS A 109 -37.34 13.21 -14.25
N HIS A 110 -37.36 12.24 -15.17
CA HIS A 110 -38.29 11.08 -15.19
C HIS A 110 -37.58 9.76 -15.62
N LYS A 111 -38.29 8.75 -16.16
CA LYS A 111 -37.84 7.33 -16.18
C LYS A 111 -38.07 6.60 -17.52
N ASP A 112 -37.24 5.58 -17.78
CA ASP A 112 -37.30 4.47 -18.76
C ASP A 112 -36.45 4.64 -20.07
N PRO A 113 -36.22 3.61 -20.94
CA PRO A 113 -34.91 2.95 -20.87
C PRO A 113 -34.14 2.69 -22.20
N ARG A 114 -32.79 2.75 -22.12
CA ARG A 114 -31.85 1.62 -22.38
C ARG A 114 -30.38 2.09 -22.35
N GLY A 115 -29.48 1.22 -21.86
CA GLY A 115 -28.04 1.48 -21.79
C GLY A 115 -27.35 1.39 -23.15
N SER A 116 -27.37 2.46 -23.92
CA SER A 116 -26.63 2.59 -25.19
C SER A 116 -25.50 3.62 -25.08
N ARG A 117 -24.57 3.64 -26.04
CA ARG A 117 -23.56 4.71 -26.13
C ARG A 117 -24.22 6.01 -26.55
N ILE A 118 -24.55 6.86 -25.57
CA ILE A 118 -25.44 8.02 -25.75
C ILE A 118 -24.85 9.10 -26.68
N VAL A 119 -23.54 9.37 -26.61
CA VAL A 119 -22.85 10.31 -27.51
C VAL A 119 -21.51 9.75 -27.96
N GLN A 120 -21.08 10.09 -29.16
CA GLN A 120 -19.68 10.00 -29.59
C GLN A 120 -19.33 11.26 -30.39
N TRP A 121 -18.29 11.98 -29.96
CA TRP A 121 -17.62 12.98 -30.78
C TRP A 121 -16.43 12.34 -31.52
N LYS A 122 -16.13 12.82 -32.73
CA LYS A 122 -15.04 12.34 -33.59
C LYS A 122 -14.27 13.51 -34.17
N SER A 123 -13.03 13.27 -34.59
CA SER A 123 -12.18 14.24 -35.31
C SER A 123 -11.99 15.58 -34.58
N LEU A 124 -11.99 15.56 -33.24
CA LEU A 124 -11.75 16.74 -32.41
C LEU A 124 -10.30 17.19 -32.56
N GLN A 125 -10.08 18.37 -33.15
CA GLN A 125 -8.77 19.00 -33.24
C GLN A 125 -8.63 20.06 -32.15
N SER A 126 -7.60 19.93 -31.31
CA SER A 126 -7.19 20.95 -30.34
C SER A 126 -5.69 20.85 -30.07
N VAL A 127 -5.09 21.96 -29.64
CA VAL A 127 -3.68 22.09 -29.29
C VAL A 127 -3.40 21.57 -27.86
N CYS A 128 -4.39 21.58 -26.96
CA CYS A 128 -4.19 21.12 -25.58
C CYS A 128 -5.50 20.71 -24.86
N VAL A 129 -6.48 21.61 -24.79
CA VAL A 129 -7.73 21.42 -24.02
C VAL A 129 -8.93 21.33 -24.95
N VAL A 130 -9.88 20.44 -24.64
CA VAL A 130 -11.18 20.36 -25.31
C VAL A 130 -12.27 20.48 -24.25
N ASN A 131 -13.23 21.39 -24.47
CA ASN A 131 -14.40 21.53 -23.61
C ASN A 131 -15.64 21.05 -24.36
N MET A 132 -16.34 20.05 -23.81
CA MET A 132 -17.55 19.46 -24.39
C MET A 132 -18.66 19.44 -23.33
N SER A 133 -19.85 19.90 -23.70
CA SER A 133 -21.05 19.78 -22.86
C SER A 133 -22.06 18.84 -23.52
N PHE A 134 -22.68 17.98 -22.71
CA PHE A 134 -23.85 17.18 -23.12
C PHE A 134 -24.94 17.31 -22.05
N PRO A 135 -26.15 17.79 -22.39
CA PRO A 135 -27.29 17.71 -21.49
C PRO A 135 -27.69 16.24 -21.36
N LEU A 136 -27.59 15.68 -20.15
CA LEU A 136 -28.17 14.37 -19.87
C LEU A 136 -29.67 14.40 -20.21
N SER A 137 -30.16 13.30 -20.79
CA SER A 137 -31.59 13.09 -21.03
C SER A 137 -32.40 13.36 -19.77
N ASP A 138 -33.65 13.81 -19.90
CA ASP A 138 -34.60 13.81 -18.78
C ASP A 138 -34.85 12.37 -18.25
N GLN A 139 -34.49 11.34 -19.03
CA GLN A 139 -34.54 9.92 -18.69
C GLN A 139 -33.17 9.22 -18.94
N PRO A 140 -32.13 9.43 -18.12
CA PRO A 140 -30.91 8.63 -18.13
C PRO A 140 -31.06 7.35 -17.28
N VAL A 141 -30.22 6.35 -17.58
CA VAL A 141 -30.01 5.17 -16.73
C VAL A 141 -29.33 5.58 -15.41
N PHE A 142 -29.71 4.96 -14.30
CA PHE A 142 -29.08 5.17 -12.98
C PHE A 142 -27.80 4.34 -12.79
N GLY A 143 -26.89 4.81 -11.93
CA GLY A 143 -25.65 4.13 -11.58
C GLY A 143 -24.42 4.81 -12.18
N GLU A 144 -23.35 4.05 -12.39
CA GLU A 144 -22.07 4.54 -12.91
C GLU A 144 -22.08 4.74 -14.43
N TRP A 145 -21.62 5.91 -14.88
CA TRP A 145 -21.47 6.29 -16.28
C TRP A 145 -20.00 6.51 -16.61
N PHE A 146 -19.56 6.10 -17.79
CA PHE A 146 -18.16 6.24 -18.24
C PHE A 146 -18.02 7.20 -19.41
N ILE A 147 -17.11 8.15 -19.28
CA ILE A 147 -16.55 8.93 -20.38
C ILE A 147 -15.33 8.15 -20.90
N PHE A 148 -15.27 7.93 -22.21
CA PHE A 148 -14.10 7.35 -22.89
C PHE A 148 -13.51 8.35 -23.89
N VAL A 149 -12.19 8.50 -23.88
CA VAL A 149 -11.44 9.37 -24.79
C VAL A 149 -10.35 8.54 -25.46
N GLU A 150 -10.29 8.55 -26.78
CA GLU A 150 -9.30 7.81 -27.58
C GLU A 150 -8.30 8.79 -28.21
N VAL A 151 -7.01 8.62 -27.93
CA VAL A 151 -5.92 9.45 -28.48
C VAL A 151 -4.80 8.53 -28.97
N GLN A 152 -4.45 8.63 -30.26
CA GLN A 152 -3.37 7.85 -30.88
C GLN A 152 -3.50 6.32 -30.67
N GLY A 153 -4.73 5.79 -30.58
CA GLY A 153 -4.99 4.36 -30.32
C GLY A 153 -4.93 3.95 -28.85
N HIS A 154 -4.74 4.88 -27.91
CA HIS A 154 -4.86 4.65 -26.48
C HIS A 154 -6.21 5.18 -25.96
N THR A 155 -6.92 4.36 -25.20
CA THR A 155 -8.21 4.71 -24.57
C THR A 155 -8.02 5.07 -23.10
N TYR A 156 -8.55 6.23 -22.71
CA TYR A 156 -8.58 6.74 -21.35
C TYR A 156 -10.03 6.84 -20.89
N ASN A 157 -10.30 6.60 -19.61
CA ASN A 157 -11.66 6.66 -19.07
C ASN A 157 -11.75 7.42 -17.74
N LYS A 158 -12.97 7.85 -17.43
CA LYS A 158 -13.36 8.40 -16.13
C LYS A 158 -14.85 8.15 -15.91
N SER A 159 -15.24 7.83 -14.69
CA SER A 159 -16.64 7.69 -14.32
C SER A 159 -17.23 8.87 -13.56
N PHE A 160 -18.56 8.94 -13.58
CA PHE A 160 -19.43 9.79 -12.75
C PHE A 160 -20.72 9.02 -12.46
N GLU A 161 -21.49 9.42 -11.44
CA GLU A 161 -22.73 8.72 -11.07
C GLU A 161 -23.99 9.49 -11.47
N VAL A 162 -25.07 8.76 -11.76
CA VAL A 162 -26.41 9.33 -11.97
C VAL A 162 -27.36 8.71 -10.93
N GLN A 163 -27.86 9.53 -10.02
CA GLN A 163 -28.70 9.12 -8.89
C GLN A 163 -30.13 9.69 -8.98
N LYS A 164 -31.10 8.95 -8.42
CA LYS A 164 -32.53 9.35 -8.47
C LYS A 164 -32.91 10.43 -7.46
N TYR A 165 -32.28 10.43 -6.30
CA TYR A 165 -32.63 11.29 -5.18
C TYR A 165 -31.36 11.92 -4.60
N MET A 166 -31.46 13.14 -4.10
CA MET A 166 -30.50 13.63 -3.10
C MET A 166 -30.96 13.14 -1.72
N PRO A 167 -30.03 13.01 -0.75
CA PRO A 167 -30.39 13.04 0.67
C PRO A 167 -31.31 14.24 0.97
N LYS A 168 -32.36 14.03 1.77
CA LYS A 168 -33.20 15.15 2.24
C LYS A 168 -32.48 16.00 3.30
N PHE A 169 -31.59 15.34 4.04
CA PHE A 169 -30.67 15.93 4.99
C PHE A 169 -29.38 15.10 5.00
N GLU A 170 -28.29 15.74 5.38
CA GLU A 170 -26.97 15.11 5.49
C GLU A 170 -26.89 14.30 6.79
N LEU A 171 -26.30 13.11 6.71
CA LEU A 171 -25.99 12.26 7.86
C LEU A 171 -24.50 11.93 7.83
N VAL A 172 -23.78 12.38 8.86
CA VAL A 172 -22.36 12.09 9.08
C VAL A 172 -22.22 11.24 10.34
N ILE A 173 -21.39 10.21 10.26
CA ILE A 173 -20.92 9.45 11.41
C ILE A 173 -19.49 9.93 11.67
N ASP A 174 -19.20 10.34 12.91
CA ASP A 174 -17.84 10.62 13.39
C ASP A 174 -17.45 9.49 14.37
N PRO A 175 -16.88 8.37 13.89
CA PRO A 175 -16.42 7.28 14.73
C PRO A 175 -14.99 7.55 15.29
N PRO A 176 -14.51 6.75 16.26
CA PRO A 176 -13.08 6.73 16.60
C PRO A 176 -12.24 6.23 15.41
N ARG A 177 -10.96 6.63 15.35
CA ARG A 177 -10.06 6.25 14.24
C ARG A 177 -9.76 4.76 14.16
N TYR A 178 -9.70 4.11 15.32
CA TYR A 178 -9.47 2.68 15.52
C TYR A 178 -9.82 2.35 16.97
N ILE A 179 -10.10 1.08 17.25
CA ILE A 179 -10.41 0.65 18.62
C ILE A 179 -9.14 0.39 19.42
N HIS A 180 -8.98 1.08 20.55
CA HIS A 180 -7.77 1.13 21.36
C HIS A 180 -7.68 0.00 22.40
N ASP A 181 -8.78 -0.29 23.11
CA ASP A 181 -8.93 -1.45 23.99
C ASP A 181 -10.31 -2.09 23.83
N LEU A 182 -10.33 -3.37 23.43
CA LEU A 182 -11.52 -4.21 23.26
C LEU A 182 -12.38 -4.31 24.53
N LYS A 183 -11.81 -4.15 25.73
CA LYS A 183 -12.55 -4.18 27.00
C LYS A 183 -13.32 -2.88 27.28
N SER A 184 -12.85 -1.78 26.72
CA SER A 184 -13.39 -0.44 26.96
C SER A 184 -14.57 -0.14 26.02
N CYS A 185 -15.23 0.99 26.24
CA CYS A 185 -16.21 1.54 25.31
C CYS A 185 -15.74 2.91 24.87
N GLU A 186 -15.64 3.11 23.56
CA GLU A 186 -15.29 4.42 22.99
C GLU A 186 -16.54 5.25 22.70
N GLN A 187 -16.38 6.50 22.30
CA GLN A 187 -17.49 7.39 21.97
C GLN A 187 -17.44 7.76 20.48
N ALA A 188 -18.57 7.55 19.80
CA ALA A 188 -18.80 7.96 18.43
C ALA A 188 -19.98 8.95 18.37
N THR A 189 -20.01 9.80 17.35
CA THR A 189 -21.04 10.84 17.18
C THR A 189 -21.81 10.64 15.88
N VAL A 190 -23.10 10.96 15.88
CA VAL A 190 -23.92 11.10 14.68
C VAL A 190 -24.35 12.55 14.55
N ARG A 191 -24.19 13.12 13.35
CA ARG A 191 -24.59 14.48 12.98
C ARG A 191 -25.65 14.44 11.88
N ALA A 192 -26.69 15.27 12.00
CA ALA A 192 -27.83 15.29 11.09
C ALA A 192 -28.25 16.74 10.78
N TYR A 193 -28.06 17.19 9.54
CA TYR A 193 -28.26 18.59 9.15
C TYR A 193 -28.99 18.78 7.81
N THR A 194 -29.97 19.69 7.77
CA THR A 194 -30.72 20.11 6.58
C THR A 194 -30.32 21.53 6.20
N PHE A 195 -29.51 21.73 5.16
CA PHE A 195 -28.98 23.04 4.76
C PHE A 195 -28.37 23.83 5.95
N GLY A 196 -27.56 23.14 6.77
CA GLY A 196 -26.93 23.69 7.98
C GLY A 196 -27.84 23.79 9.23
N LYS A 197 -29.14 23.53 9.12
CA LYS A 197 -30.07 23.50 10.28
C LYS A 197 -30.09 22.11 10.92
N PRO A 198 -30.08 21.99 12.27
CA PRO A 198 -30.09 20.69 12.94
C PRO A 198 -31.40 19.93 12.72
N VAL A 199 -31.31 18.62 12.46
CA VAL A 199 -32.48 17.72 12.37
C VAL A 199 -32.85 17.19 13.75
N THR A 200 -34.12 17.33 14.12
CA THR A 200 -34.68 16.70 15.33
C THR A 200 -35.44 15.44 14.94
N GLY A 201 -35.19 14.33 15.64
CA GLY A 201 -35.87 13.07 15.34
C GLY A 201 -35.39 11.89 16.18
N LYS A 202 -35.81 10.69 15.76
CA LYS A 202 -35.41 9.42 16.36
C LYS A 202 -34.20 8.85 15.62
N LEU A 203 -33.11 8.63 16.35
CA LEU A 203 -31.89 7.98 15.88
C LEU A 203 -31.90 6.51 16.30
N THR A 204 -31.64 5.61 15.35
CA THR A 204 -31.34 4.20 15.59
C THR A 204 -29.98 3.87 14.96
N VAL A 205 -29.06 3.37 15.78
CA VAL A 205 -27.72 2.91 15.39
C VAL A 205 -27.69 1.39 15.55
N ASN A 206 -27.33 0.67 14.49
CA ASN A 206 -27.09 -0.77 14.52
C ASN A 206 -25.62 -1.04 14.23
N MET A 207 -24.92 -1.66 15.17
CA MET A 207 -23.48 -1.89 15.12
C MET A 207 -23.18 -3.39 15.13
N THR A 208 -22.19 -3.83 14.34
CA THR A 208 -21.55 -5.14 14.51
C THR A 208 -20.05 -5.03 14.22
N VAL A 209 -19.30 -6.12 14.36
CA VAL A 209 -17.89 -6.23 13.94
C VAL A 209 -17.79 -7.23 12.78
N ASN A 210 -17.14 -6.85 11.70
CA ASN A 210 -16.93 -7.67 10.50
C ASN A 210 -15.62 -8.47 10.61
N GLY A 211 -15.58 -9.67 10.02
CA GLY A 211 -14.39 -10.52 9.92
C GLY A 211 -14.11 -11.35 11.17
N VAL A 212 -15.13 -11.64 11.97
CA VAL A 212 -15.03 -12.25 13.32
C VAL A 212 -14.65 -13.74 13.28
N GLY A 213 -14.97 -14.44 12.19
CA GLY A 213 -14.64 -15.86 11.98
C GLY A 213 -13.50 -16.10 11.00
N TYR A 214 -13.51 -17.25 10.33
CA TYR A 214 -12.47 -17.63 9.37
C TYR A 214 -12.58 -16.85 8.05
N TYR A 215 -13.79 -16.49 7.65
CA TYR A 215 -14.07 -15.70 6.47
C TYR A 215 -14.40 -14.23 6.82
N ARG A 216 -13.89 -13.31 6.00
CA ARG A 216 -14.03 -11.85 6.20
C ARG A 216 -15.48 -11.34 6.24
N HIS A 217 -16.45 -12.14 5.80
CA HIS A 217 -17.88 -11.81 5.81
C HIS A 217 -18.63 -12.30 7.06
N GLU A 218 -17.98 -13.04 7.96
CA GLU A 218 -18.58 -13.45 9.24
C GLU A 218 -18.68 -12.24 10.19
N MET A 219 -19.88 -12.00 10.71
CA MET A 219 -20.19 -10.83 11.55
C MET A 219 -20.39 -11.24 13.02
N GLY A 220 -20.04 -10.33 13.92
CA GLY A 220 -20.35 -10.44 15.34
C GLY A 220 -21.83 -10.24 15.66
N GLN A 221 -22.16 -10.30 16.95
CA GLN A 221 -23.52 -10.06 17.44
C GLN A 221 -23.92 -8.59 17.19
N PRO A 222 -25.07 -8.31 16.53
CA PRO A 222 -25.49 -6.94 16.27
C PRO A 222 -26.02 -6.27 17.55
N VAL A 223 -25.50 -5.09 17.88
CA VAL A 223 -25.93 -4.25 19.00
C VAL A 223 -26.69 -3.04 18.45
N ILE A 224 -27.97 -2.94 18.78
CA ILE A 224 -28.85 -1.85 18.36
C ILE A 224 -29.07 -0.87 19.52
N LYS A 225 -28.77 0.41 19.30
CA LYS A 225 -29.06 1.51 20.24
C LYS A 225 -30.04 2.49 19.58
N THR A 226 -30.97 3.03 20.37
CA THR A 226 -31.98 3.98 19.91
C THR A 226 -32.10 5.13 20.89
N MET A 227 -32.17 6.36 20.38
CA MET A 227 -32.18 7.61 21.15
C MET A 227 -32.84 8.75 20.34
N GLU A 228 -33.01 9.92 20.96
CA GLU A 228 -33.31 11.15 20.21
C GLU A 228 -32.03 11.78 19.66
N ILE A 229 -32.13 12.44 18.51
CA ILE A 229 -31.10 13.33 17.96
C ILE A 229 -31.67 14.73 17.79
N LYS A 230 -30.86 15.76 18.10
CA LYS A 230 -31.18 17.19 17.95
C LYS A 230 -29.98 17.87 17.27
N GLY A 231 -29.80 17.59 15.97
CA GLY A 231 -28.62 17.98 15.18
C GLY A 231 -27.40 17.09 15.42
N SER A 232 -27.08 16.77 16.66
CA SER A 232 -25.99 15.86 17.04
C SER A 232 -26.43 14.91 18.17
N ALA A 233 -25.87 13.70 18.21
CA ALA A 233 -26.04 12.74 19.30
C ALA A 233 -24.82 11.83 19.42
N ASN A 234 -24.41 11.51 20.66
CA ASN A 234 -23.21 10.72 20.94
C ASN A 234 -23.62 9.34 21.48
N PHE A 235 -22.94 8.28 21.06
CA PHE A 235 -23.23 6.91 21.48
C PHE A 235 -21.95 6.18 21.93
N SER A 236 -22.10 5.25 22.87
CA SER A 236 -21.01 4.38 23.30
C SER A 236 -20.82 3.20 22.34
N LEU A 237 -19.58 2.96 21.92
CA LEU A 237 -19.17 1.90 21.02
C LEU A 237 -18.37 0.86 21.82
N CYS A 238 -19.04 -0.21 22.23
CA CYS A 238 -18.52 -1.25 23.12
C CYS A 238 -18.23 -2.53 22.33
N VAL A 239 -16.98 -2.75 21.93
CA VAL A 239 -16.62 -3.84 21.01
C VAL A 239 -16.77 -5.24 21.62
N ARG A 240 -16.46 -5.39 22.91
CA ARG A 240 -16.70 -6.61 23.70
C ARG A 240 -18.12 -7.17 23.55
N ASP A 241 -19.12 -6.30 23.40
CA ASP A 241 -20.53 -6.71 23.40
C ASP A 241 -20.97 -7.25 22.03
N MET A 242 -20.18 -7.00 20.97
CA MET A 242 -20.38 -7.50 19.60
C MET A 242 -19.48 -8.69 19.24
N MET A 243 -18.29 -8.79 19.84
CA MET A 243 -17.33 -9.87 19.56
C MET A 243 -17.52 -11.08 20.49
N PRO A 244 -17.30 -12.33 20.01
CA PRO A 244 -17.24 -13.50 20.88
C PRO A 244 -15.95 -13.49 21.73
N LEU A 245 -15.93 -14.29 22.79
CA LEU A 245 -14.83 -14.32 23.75
C LEU A 245 -13.52 -14.89 23.14
N ASP A 246 -13.63 -15.98 22.37
CA ASP A 246 -12.48 -16.77 21.88
C ASP A 246 -11.99 -16.37 20.48
N VAL A 247 -11.85 -15.06 20.24
CA VAL A 247 -11.29 -14.53 18.97
C VAL A 247 -9.77 -14.80 18.88
N ALA A 248 -9.31 -15.23 17.70
CA ALA A 248 -7.89 -15.52 17.44
C ALA A 248 -6.97 -14.31 17.68
N GLU A 249 -5.76 -14.52 18.20
CA GLU A 249 -4.86 -13.41 18.60
C GLU A 249 -4.42 -12.50 17.44
N HIS A 250 -4.42 -13.01 16.20
CA HIS A 250 -4.07 -12.28 14.98
C HIS A 250 -5.28 -11.62 14.29
N PHE A 251 -6.46 -11.60 14.93
CA PHE A 251 -7.70 -11.04 14.38
C PHE A 251 -7.54 -9.58 13.96
N ARG A 252 -8.02 -9.29 12.75
CA ARG A 252 -8.16 -7.96 12.17
C ARG A 252 -9.53 -7.86 11.48
N GLY A 253 -10.43 -7.05 12.03
CA GLY A 253 -11.76 -6.75 11.50
C GLY A 253 -12.02 -5.25 11.43
N SER A 254 -13.28 -4.86 11.22
CA SER A 254 -13.74 -3.47 11.35
C SER A 254 -15.11 -3.39 12.01
N VAL A 255 -15.42 -2.27 12.66
CA VAL A 255 -16.78 -1.96 13.12
C VAL A 255 -17.63 -1.63 11.90
N SER A 256 -18.87 -2.12 11.88
CA SER A 256 -19.88 -1.95 10.85
C SER A 256 -21.04 -1.16 11.46
N ILE A 257 -21.19 0.12 11.12
CA ILE A 257 -22.09 1.07 11.78
C ILE A 257 -23.19 1.52 10.80
N TRP A 258 -24.41 1.02 10.99
CA TRP A 258 -25.60 1.45 10.25
C TRP A 258 -26.38 2.49 11.06
N VAL A 259 -26.47 3.71 10.55
CA VAL A 259 -27.21 4.82 11.18
C VAL A 259 -28.50 5.09 10.41
N THR A 260 -29.62 5.16 11.11
CA THR A 260 -30.92 5.57 10.57
C THR A 260 -31.51 6.67 11.43
N VAL A 261 -31.89 7.79 10.81
CA VAL A 261 -32.62 8.88 11.47
C VAL A 261 -34.00 9.03 10.82
N VAL A 262 -35.02 9.13 11.66
CA VAL A 262 -36.39 9.50 11.26
C VAL A 262 -36.67 10.87 11.88
N SER A 263 -36.74 11.92 11.05
CA SER A 263 -37.12 13.28 11.47
C SER A 263 -38.54 13.29 12.04
N VAL A 264 -38.85 14.31 12.85
CA VAL A 264 -40.23 14.64 13.25
C VAL A 264 -41.19 14.80 12.07
N ASP A 265 -40.69 15.23 10.90
CA ASP A 265 -41.47 15.35 9.65
C ASP A 265 -41.73 14.00 8.94
N GLY A 266 -41.47 12.87 9.62
CA GLY A 266 -41.55 11.52 9.05
C GLY A 266 -40.49 11.20 7.99
N THR A 267 -39.54 12.10 7.73
CA THR A 267 -38.49 11.87 6.73
C THR A 267 -37.41 10.94 7.28
N LYS A 268 -37.24 9.79 6.61
CA LYS A 268 -36.21 8.78 6.94
C LYS A 268 -34.99 8.94 6.05
N GLN A 269 -33.81 8.98 6.66
CA GLN A 269 -32.51 8.93 5.99
C GLN A 269 -31.66 7.84 6.69
N THR A 270 -30.85 7.12 5.92
CA THR A 270 -29.95 6.07 6.42
C THR A 270 -28.55 6.31 5.83
N THR A 271 -27.51 6.05 6.61
CA THR A 271 -26.10 6.07 6.20
C THR A 271 -25.34 4.91 6.83
N PHE A 272 -24.12 4.65 6.36
CA PHE A 272 -23.28 3.52 6.75
C PHE A 272 -21.81 3.93 6.85
N ASP A 273 -21.10 3.37 7.83
CA ASP A 273 -19.63 3.45 7.96
C ASP A 273 -19.06 2.06 8.30
N ASP A 274 -17.94 1.70 7.69
CA ASP A 274 -17.09 0.57 8.08
C ASP A 274 -15.60 0.94 8.26
N SER A 275 -15.31 2.23 8.46
CA SER A 275 -13.96 2.79 8.42
C SER A 275 -13.13 2.53 9.67
N THR A 276 -13.75 2.07 10.76
CA THR A 276 -13.10 1.87 12.07
C THR A 276 -12.49 0.47 12.20
N PRO A 277 -11.16 0.28 12.08
CA PRO A 277 -10.52 -1.02 12.26
C PRO A 277 -10.53 -1.49 13.72
N VAL A 278 -10.62 -2.81 13.89
CA VAL A 278 -10.62 -3.52 15.18
C VAL A 278 -9.58 -4.63 15.11
N HIS A 279 -8.45 -4.48 15.80
CA HIS A 279 -7.40 -5.51 15.86
C HIS A 279 -7.26 -6.05 17.28
N LYS A 280 -7.03 -7.36 17.45
CA LYS A 280 -6.70 -7.95 18.77
C LYS A 280 -5.23 -7.70 19.17
N GLN A 281 -4.38 -7.38 18.20
CA GLN A 281 -3.04 -6.81 18.41
C GLN A 281 -3.04 -5.36 17.92
N LEU A 282 -2.92 -4.41 18.86
CA LEU A 282 -3.05 -2.97 18.56
C LEU A 282 -1.94 -2.41 17.65
N ILE A 283 -0.71 -2.91 17.79
CA ILE A 283 0.44 -2.46 16.99
C ILE A 283 0.71 -3.46 15.87
N ASP A 284 0.64 -2.99 14.63
CA ASP A 284 1.05 -3.72 13.43
C ASP A 284 2.49 -3.33 13.05
N ILE A 285 3.34 -4.29 12.73
CA ILE A 285 4.77 -4.06 12.49
C ILE A 285 5.18 -4.71 11.17
N LYS A 286 5.88 -3.95 10.32
CA LYS A 286 6.29 -4.36 8.97
C LYS A 286 7.72 -3.90 8.68
N TYR A 287 8.39 -4.55 7.73
CA TYR A 287 9.57 -3.96 7.10
C TYR A 287 9.14 -2.80 6.22
N SER A 288 9.78 -1.65 6.38
CA SER A 288 9.62 -0.54 5.46
C SER A 288 10.04 -0.93 4.04
N LYS A 289 9.43 -0.32 3.03
CA LYS A 289 9.69 -0.60 1.60
C LYS A 289 11.16 -0.35 1.21
N ASP A 290 11.86 0.51 1.98
CA ASP A 290 13.28 0.82 1.83
C ASP A 290 14.20 -0.36 2.24
N THR A 291 13.71 -1.27 3.09
CA THR A 291 14.47 -2.40 3.65
C THR A 291 14.63 -3.51 2.60
N ARG A 292 15.87 -3.72 2.15
CA ARG A 292 16.21 -4.74 1.14
C ARG A 292 16.07 -6.14 1.73
N LYS A 293 15.38 -7.05 1.03
CA LYS A 293 15.24 -8.46 1.46
C LYS A 293 16.54 -9.25 1.46
N GLN A 294 17.57 -8.74 0.78
CA GLN A 294 18.84 -9.40 0.55
C GLN A 294 19.96 -8.63 1.25
N PHE A 295 20.90 -9.36 1.84
CA PHE A 295 22.12 -8.84 2.45
C PHE A 295 23.37 -9.46 1.83
N LYS A 296 24.52 -8.89 2.16
CA LYS A 296 25.84 -9.42 1.80
C LYS A 296 26.51 -9.98 3.05
N PRO A 297 26.85 -11.29 3.11
CA PRO A 297 27.51 -11.86 4.27
C PRO A 297 28.85 -11.16 4.55
N GLY A 298 29.18 -10.98 5.83
CA GLY A 298 30.38 -10.26 6.29
C GLY A 298 30.31 -8.72 6.22
N LEU A 299 29.19 -8.14 5.76
CA LEU A 299 28.95 -6.69 5.82
C LEU A 299 27.83 -6.33 6.82
N PRO A 300 27.81 -5.09 7.34
CA PRO A 300 26.69 -4.60 8.15
C PRO A 300 25.39 -4.57 7.33
N TYR A 301 24.30 -5.02 7.93
CA TYR A 301 22.96 -4.96 7.35
C TYR A 301 22.09 -3.96 8.13
N LYS A 302 21.65 -2.91 7.42
CA LYS A 302 20.79 -1.85 7.95
C LYS A 302 19.37 -2.06 7.46
N GLY A 303 18.40 -1.94 8.35
CA GLY A 303 16.97 -2.06 8.04
C GLY A 303 16.13 -1.06 8.81
N LYS A 304 14.89 -0.91 8.36
CA LYS A 304 13.91 0.06 8.88
C LYS A 304 12.56 -0.65 9.02
N LEU A 305 12.00 -0.60 10.23
CA LEU A 305 10.68 -1.12 10.55
C LEU A 305 9.68 0.03 10.56
N GLU A 306 8.51 -0.23 10.00
CA GLU A 306 7.29 0.58 10.14
C GLU A 306 6.45 -0.03 11.28
N VAL A 307 6.02 0.82 12.21
CA VAL A 307 5.36 0.49 13.47
C VAL A 307 4.12 1.37 13.56
N THR A 308 2.94 0.79 13.35
CA THR A 308 1.70 1.55 13.11
C THR A 308 0.52 1.04 13.93
N TYR A 309 -0.39 1.94 14.26
CA TYR A 309 -1.73 1.62 14.76
C TYR A 309 -2.63 1.00 13.67
N PRO A 310 -3.82 0.48 14.00
CA PRO A 310 -4.70 -0.18 13.03
C PRO A 310 -5.21 0.71 11.91
N ASP A 311 -5.29 2.03 12.12
CA ASP A 311 -5.61 3.05 11.11
C ASP A 311 -4.42 3.39 10.19
N GLY A 312 -3.25 2.81 10.43
CA GLY A 312 -2.02 3.10 9.71
C GLY A 312 -1.27 4.34 10.22
N SER A 313 -1.72 5.00 11.29
CA SER A 313 -1.00 6.12 11.90
C SER A 313 0.29 5.64 12.62
N PRO A 314 1.33 6.49 12.69
CA PRO A 314 2.59 6.13 13.35
C PRO A 314 2.40 5.83 14.84
N ALA A 315 2.97 4.72 15.31
CA ALA A 315 2.92 4.32 16.72
C ALA A 315 4.29 4.53 17.38
N ASP A 316 4.38 5.56 18.23
CA ASP A 316 5.61 6.03 18.88
C ASP A 316 5.81 5.46 20.28
N GLY A 317 7.06 5.43 20.74
CA GLY A 317 7.41 4.92 22.07
C GLY A 317 7.32 3.39 22.20
N VAL A 318 6.93 2.67 21.14
CA VAL A 318 6.78 1.22 21.13
C VAL A 318 8.18 0.58 21.21
N LYS A 319 8.41 -0.20 22.27
CA LYS A 319 9.60 -1.04 22.38
C LYS A 319 9.53 -2.18 21.37
N VAL A 320 10.54 -2.25 20.51
CA VAL A 320 10.69 -3.17 19.39
C VAL A 320 12.01 -3.92 19.58
N ARG A 321 11.93 -5.19 19.98
CA ARG A 321 13.11 -6.08 20.01
C ARG A 321 13.30 -6.70 18.64
N VAL A 322 14.49 -6.56 18.05
CA VAL A 322 14.88 -7.20 16.78
C VAL A 322 15.90 -8.30 17.09
N LYS A 323 15.57 -9.53 16.71
CA LYS A 323 16.43 -10.72 16.83
C LYS A 323 17.09 -11.05 15.50
N ALA A 324 18.09 -11.93 15.45
CA ALA A 324 18.78 -12.32 14.22
C ALA A 324 19.36 -13.73 14.33
N GLU A 325 18.68 -14.72 13.73
CA GLU A 325 19.07 -16.14 13.83
C GLU A 325 19.63 -16.72 12.53
N LEU A 326 20.68 -17.55 12.67
CA LEU A 326 21.19 -18.42 11.60
C LEU A 326 20.38 -19.72 11.53
N THR A 327 20.06 -20.28 12.69
CA THR A 327 19.19 -21.46 12.88
C THR A 327 18.32 -21.23 14.12
N PRO A 328 17.20 -21.96 14.32
CA PRO A 328 16.33 -21.79 15.50
C PRO A 328 16.95 -22.11 16.87
N LYS A 329 18.26 -22.37 16.93
CA LYS A 329 19.05 -22.56 18.16
C LYS A 329 20.26 -21.63 18.24
N ASP A 330 20.50 -20.82 17.21
CA ASP A 330 21.72 -20.02 17.02
C ASP A 330 21.35 -18.57 16.69
N ASN A 331 21.21 -17.78 17.75
CA ASN A 331 20.88 -16.36 17.72
C ASN A 331 22.17 -15.53 17.79
N VAL A 332 22.48 -14.82 16.71
CA VAL A 332 23.75 -14.10 16.52
C VAL A 332 23.65 -12.64 16.97
N TYR A 333 22.45 -12.04 16.98
CA TYR A 333 22.27 -10.65 17.38
C TYR A 333 20.86 -10.38 17.91
N THR A 334 20.78 -9.66 19.03
CA THR A 334 19.53 -9.09 19.56
C THR A 334 19.76 -7.62 19.86
N THR A 335 18.81 -6.78 19.49
CA THR A 335 18.78 -5.36 19.90
C THR A 335 17.38 -4.96 20.34
N GLU A 336 17.28 -3.92 21.17
CA GLU A 336 16.01 -3.31 21.57
C GLU A 336 15.99 -1.84 21.15
N LEU A 337 14.89 -1.47 20.50
CA LEU A 337 14.69 -0.19 19.85
C LEU A 337 13.38 0.43 20.38
N ILE A 338 13.23 1.74 20.18
CA ILE A 338 12.01 2.46 20.50
C ILE A 338 11.59 3.20 19.23
N SER A 339 10.33 3.02 18.80
CA SER A 339 9.82 3.72 17.62
C SER A 339 9.73 5.23 17.82
N LYS A 340 10.03 5.97 16.76
CA LYS A 340 9.89 7.44 16.64
C LYS A 340 9.35 7.75 15.25
N ASP A 341 8.34 8.61 15.15
CA ASP A 341 7.59 8.86 13.91
C ASP A 341 7.13 7.55 13.21
N GLY A 342 6.67 6.57 14.00
CA GLY A 342 6.24 5.25 13.55
C GLY A 342 7.37 4.37 13.00
N LEU A 343 8.65 4.73 13.24
CA LEU A 343 9.80 4.09 12.61
C LEU A 343 10.82 3.59 13.63
N ALA A 344 11.39 2.41 13.39
CA ALA A 344 12.53 1.87 14.15
C ALA A 344 13.62 1.37 13.19
N THR A 345 14.77 2.05 13.17
CA THR A 345 15.94 1.68 12.38
C THR A 345 16.88 0.76 13.16
N PHE A 346 17.36 -0.30 12.52
CA PHE A 346 18.29 -1.27 13.11
C PHE A 346 19.52 -1.50 12.23
N GLU A 347 20.62 -1.91 12.86
CA GLU A 347 21.87 -2.24 12.18
C GLU A 347 22.52 -3.47 12.82
N ILE A 348 22.58 -4.56 12.04
CA ILE A 348 23.30 -5.78 12.41
C ILE A 348 24.75 -5.59 11.95
N PRO A 349 25.74 -5.54 12.85
CA PRO A 349 27.10 -5.08 12.52
C PRO A 349 27.86 -6.05 11.61
N SER A 350 27.56 -7.34 11.66
CA SER A 350 28.05 -8.34 10.69
C SER A 350 27.14 -9.55 10.70
N ILE A 351 26.79 -10.07 9.52
CA ILE A 351 26.10 -11.36 9.37
C ILE A 351 27.15 -12.41 8.98
N PRO A 352 27.31 -13.51 9.75
CA PRO A 352 28.34 -14.51 9.50
C PRO A 352 28.35 -15.07 8.06
N ALA A 353 29.54 -15.31 7.51
CA ALA A 353 29.73 -15.76 6.13
C ALA A 353 29.04 -17.11 5.78
N ALA A 354 28.71 -17.92 6.79
CA ALA A 354 28.02 -19.21 6.64
C ALA A 354 26.48 -19.11 6.65
N ALA A 355 25.90 -17.92 6.82
CA ALA A 355 24.46 -17.71 6.86
C ALA A 355 23.79 -18.11 5.52
N GLN A 356 22.78 -18.99 5.58
CA GLN A 356 22.01 -19.44 4.39
C GLN A 356 20.64 -18.76 4.23
N TYR A 357 19.86 -18.74 5.32
CA TYR A 357 18.86 -17.65 5.67
C TYR A 357 19.50 -15.24 7.38
N VAL A 358 18.73 -14.12 7.67
CA VAL A 358 18.55 -13.62 9.03
C VAL A 358 17.07 -13.68 9.35
N TRP A 359 16.65 -14.56 10.26
CA TRP A 359 15.30 -14.50 10.80
C TRP A 359 15.24 -13.35 11.79
N LEU A 360 14.44 -12.32 11.48
CA LEU A 360 14.20 -11.21 12.39
C LEU A 360 12.80 -11.37 13.00
N GLU A 361 12.75 -11.85 14.24
CA GLU A 361 11.55 -11.79 15.07
C GLU A 361 11.39 -10.39 15.63
N VAL A 362 10.15 -9.87 15.67
CA VAL A 362 9.82 -8.66 16.42
C VAL A 362 8.96 -8.99 17.63
N PHE A 363 9.35 -8.46 18.78
CA PHE A 363 8.58 -8.52 20.03
C PHE A 363 8.26 -7.11 20.53
N GLN A 364 7.04 -6.94 21.02
CA GLN A 364 6.64 -5.84 21.89
C GLN A 364 6.50 -6.38 23.32
N GLU A 365 7.23 -5.80 24.27
CA GLU A 365 6.99 -6.02 25.70
C GLU A 365 6.03 -4.91 26.15
N LEU A 366 4.72 -5.22 26.18
CA LEU A 366 3.69 -4.32 26.70
C LEU A 366 4.03 -3.98 28.16
N ALA A 367 3.92 -2.70 28.54
CA ALA A 367 4.09 -2.28 29.92
C ALA A 367 3.04 -2.96 30.82
N ASP A 368 3.42 -3.28 32.05
CA ASP A 368 2.63 -4.15 32.91
C ASP A 368 1.25 -3.54 33.23
N PHE A 369 0.19 -4.35 33.12
CA PHE A 369 -1.17 -3.97 33.52
C PHE A 369 -1.28 -4.19 35.04
N ASP A 370 -1.48 -3.13 35.81
CA ASP A 370 -1.58 -3.25 37.27
C ASP A 370 -2.86 -4.03 37.67
N VAL A 371 -2.73 -4.90 38.66
CA VAL A 371 -3.80 -5.80 39.14
C VAL A 371 -3.99 -5.66 40.67
N SER A 372 -3.40 -4.63 41.29
CA SER A 372 -3.43 -4.43 42.74
C SER A 372 -4.81 -4.05 43.30
N ASP A 373 -5.66 -3.35 42.53
CA ASP A 373 -6.99 -2.89 42.99
C ASP A 373 -8.12 -3.95 42.90
N ALA A 374 -7.84 -5.17 42.40
CA ALA A 374 -8.91 -6.15 42.13
C ALA A 374 -9.44 -6.89 43.37
N PHE A 375 -8.69 -6.94 44.47
CA PHE A 375 -9.00 -7.81 45.62
C PHE A 375 -8.67 -7.17 46.99
N GLY A 376 -9.40 -6.11 47.35
CA GLY A 376 -9.39 -5.58 48.72
C GLY A 376 -10.12 -6.49 49.71
N VAL A 377 -9.42 -7.50 50.26
CA VAL A 377 -9.91 -8.39 51.34
C VAL A 377 -8.83 -8.51 52.43
N PRO A 378 -9.16 -8.42 53.73
CA PRO A 378 -8.18 -8.53 54.82
C PRO A 378 -7.56 -9.93 54.93
N LYS A 379 -6.41 -10.01 55.61
CA LYS A 379 -5.85 -11.28 56.10
C LYS A 379 -6.66 -11.77 57.29
N ASP A 380 -7.07 -13.04 57.26
CA ASP A 380 -6.78 -13.99 58.35
C ASP A 380 -6.91 -15.44 57.87
N ASP A 381 -6.22 -16.33 58.58
CA ASP A 381 -6.17 -17.81 58.61
C ASP A 381 -6.85 -18.69 57.53
N GLY A 382 -6.13 -19.75 57.12
CA GLY A 382 -6.70 -20.91 56.44
C GLY A 382 -5.75 -21.63 55.46
N HIS A 383 -4.86 -22.50 55.95
CA HIS A 383 -3.98 -23.30 55.08
C HIS A 383 -4.74 -24.36 54.28
N PHE A 384 -4.65 -24.39 52.94
CA PHE A 384 -4.76 -25.65 52.17
C PHE A 384 -4.03 -25.60 50.81
N TRP A 385 -2.88 -26.28 50.75
CA TRP A 385 -2.19 -26.89 49.60
C TRP A 385 -2.37 -26.35 48.15
N TRP A 386 -1.33 -25.69 47.60
CA TRP A 386 -0.63 -26.02 46.32
C TRP A 386 0.52 -25.01 46.08
N PRO A 387 1.79 -25.43 45.87
CA PRO A 387 2.87 -24.52 45.47
C PRO A 387 3.09 -24.49 43.95
N GLY A 388 3.30 -23.32 43.34
CA GLY A 388 3.97 -23.22 42.03
C GLY A 388 3.38 -22.32 40.94
N LEU A 389 2.34 -21.53 41.19
CA LEU A 389 1.82 -20.56 40.20
C LEU A 389 2.76 -19.36 40.02
N SER A 390 3.83 -19.56 39.25
CA SER A 390 4.76 -18.49 38.85
C SER A 390 4.09 -17.54 37.85
N SER A 391 4.02 -16.25 38.21
CA SER A 391 3.47 -15.21 37.33
C SER A 391 4.35 -15.05 36.08
N LYS A 392 3.91 -15.60 34.95
CA LYS A 392 4.59 -15.41 33.66
C LYS A 392 4.17 -14.08 33.05
N ARG A 393 5.11 -13.12 33.02
CA ARG A 393 5.09 -11.99 32.08
C ARG A 393 4.80 -12.53 30.67
N ARG A 394 3.64 -12.19 30.10
CA ARG A 394 3.23 -12.66 28.77
C ARG A 394 3.92 -11.84 27.68
N ARG A 395 5.20 -12.14 27.42
CA ARG A 395 5.88 -11.72 26.19
C ARG A 395 5.12 -12.24 24.98
N ARG A 396 4.90 -11.38 23.97
CA ARG A 396 4.22 -11.71 22.71
C ARG A 396 5.20 -11.57 21.55
N SER A 397 5.32 -12.62 20.73
CA SER A 397 6.08 -12.61 19.48
C SER A 397 5.12 -12.44 18.31
N SER A 398 5.46 -11.57 17.36
CA SER A 398 4.89 -11.63 16.00
C SER A 398 5.99 -12.10 15.05
N VAL A 399 5.98 -13.39 14.73
CA VAL A 399 6.96 -13.99 13.80
C VAL A 399 6.48 -13.76 12.37
N PHE A 400 7.17 -12.88 11.65
CA PHE A 400 6.92 -12.64 10.22
C PHE A 400 7.98 -13.36 9.38
N PRO A 401 7.69 -14.56 8.83
CA PRO A 401 8.64 -15.29 7.99
C PRO A 401 8.84 -14.54 6.66
N TRP A 402 9.86 -13.70 6.60
CA TRP A 402 10.40 -13.14 5.37
C TRP A 402 11.66 -13.91 4.99
N HIS A 403 11.54 -14.75 3.97
CA HIS A 403 12.68 -15.50 3.44
C HIS A 403 13.71 -14.56 2.81
N TRP A 404 14.98 -14.82 3.12
CA TRP A 404 16.09 -13.90 2.97
C TRP A 404 17.14 -14.48 2.03
N ASP A 405 17.02 -14.17 0.74
CA ASP A 405 17.98 -14.64 -0.27
C ASP A 405 19.36 -14.00 -0.08
N ILE A 406 20.40 -14.83 0.04
CA ILE A 406 21.79 -14.36 -0.05
C ILE A 406 22.02 -13.78 -1.45
N THR A 407 22.35 -12.49 -1.55
CA THR A 407 22.91 -11.96 -2.80
C THR A 407 24.37 -12.37 -2.95
N LYS A 408 24.57 -13.56 -3.54
CA LYS A 408 25.72 -13.75 -4.43
C LYS A 408 25.59 -12.71 -5.55
N ASP A 409 26.62 -11.90 -5.74
CA ASP A 409 26.54 -10.64 -6.49
C ASP A 409 26.18 -10.80 -7.98
N ALA A 410 25.78 -9.66 -8.58
CA ALA A 410 25.43 -9.45 -9.99
C ALA A 410 24.09 -10.03 -10.49
N ARG A 411 23.12 -9.13 -10.68
CA ARG A 411 22.08 -9.22 -11.73
C ARG A 411 21.93 -7.83 -12.37
N PHE A 412 21.86 -7.77 -13.70
CA PHE A 412 21.68 -6.54 -14.51
C PHE A 412 22.82 -5.51 -14.50
N ALA A 413 24.06 -5.97 -14.26
CA ALA A 413 25.26 -5.36 -14.82
C ALA A 413 25.89 -6.37 -15.79
N PHE A 414 26.38 -5.94 -16.95
CA PHE A 414 27.21 -6.81 -17.79
C PHE A 414 28.54 -7.05 -17.08
N THR A 415 28.78 -8.27 -16.61
CA THR A 415 30.03 -8.67 -15.97
C THR A 415 31.05 -9.16 -17.00
N VAL A 416 32.33 -8.96 -16.68
CA VAL A 416 33.47 -9.39 -17.49
C VAL A 416 33.52 -10.93 -17.54
N ARG A 417 33.50 -11.51 -18.74
CA ARG A 417 34.16 -12.81 -18.97
C ARG A 417 35.66 -12.55 -18.98
N GLY A 418 36.40 -13.26 -18.14
CA GLY A 418 37.87 -13.26 -18.11
C GLY A 418 38.46 -13.98 -19.33
#